data_AF-A0A3N5TNH3-F1
#
_entry.id   AF-A0A3N5TNH3-F1
#
_cell.length_a   1.000
_cell.length_b   1.000
_cell.length_c   1.000
_cell.angle_alpha   90.00
_cell.angle_beta   90.00
_cell.angle_gamma   90.00
#
_symmetry.space_group_name_H-M   'P 1'
#
loop_
_entity.id
_entity.type
_entity.pdbx_description
1 polymer ?
#
loop_
_entity_poly.entity_id
_entity_poly.type
_entity_poly.pdbx_seq_one_letter_code
_entity_poly.pdbx_strand_id
1 'polypeptide(L)' 'MQTFLVLGAIFGFIGVALGAFGSHALRSKLTSERVATFETGVRYQMWHALALFVV' A
#
# COMPACT_ATOMS: atom_id res chain seq x y z
N MET A 1 13.47 -0.05 -17.70
CA MET A 1 14.11 0.20 -16.39
C MET A 1 13.66 1.51 -15.76
N GLN A 2 13.93 2.70 -16.33
CA GLN A 2 13.48 3.96 -15.70
C GLN A 2 11.97 4.02 -15.42
N THR A 3 11.15 3.53 -16.36
CA THR A 3 9.69 3.46 -16.17
C THR A 3 9.29 2.63 -14.95
N PHE A 4 9.94 1.48 -14.72
CA PHE A 4 9.61 0.62 -13.58
C PHE A 4 10.04 1.25 -12.25
N LEU A 5 11.17 1.96 -12.21
CA LEU A 5 11.59 2.72 -11.03
C LEU A 5 10.59 3.83 -10.67
N VAL A 6 10.11 4.58 -11.68
CA VAL A 6 9.10 5.62 -11.47
C VAL A 6 7.78 5.02 -11.00
N LEU A 7 7.34 3.93 -11.63
CA LEU A 7 6.12 3.22 -11.20
C LEU A 7 6.27 2.68 -9.77
N GLY A 8 7.40 2.05 -9.43
CA GLY A 8 7.68 1.57 -8.08
C GLY A 8 7.60 2.69 -7.04
N ALA A 9 8.14 3.87 -7.34
CA ALA A 9 8.05 5.04 -6.47
C ALA A 9 6.61 5.54 -6.29
N ILE A 10 5.84 5.64 -7.38
CA ILE A 10 4.43 6.05 -7.34
C ILE A 10 3.59 5.04 -6.55
N PHE A 11 3.72 3.74 -6.83
CA PHE A 11 2.99 2.70 -6.13
C PHE A 11 3.37 2.60 -4.65
N GLY A 12 4.64 2.82 -4.32
CA GLY A 12 5.13 2.92 -2.94
C GLY A 12 4.53 4.10 -2.20
N PHE A 13 4.50 5.29 -2.82
CA PHE A 13 3.85 6.48 -2.26
C PHE A 13 2.36 6.23 -1.98
N ILE A 14 1.63 5.65 -2.95
CA ILE A 14 0.21 5.30 -2.76
C ILE A 14 0.06 4.28 -1.62
N GLY A 15 0.93 3.27 -1.52
CA GLY A 15 0.89 2.28 -0.46
C GLY A 15 1.05 2.90 0.93
N VAL A 16 1.99 3.84 1.09
CA VAL A 16 2.17 4.61 2.34
C VAL A 16 0.93 5.46 2.65
N ALA A 17 0.39 6.17 1.65
CA ALA A 17 -0.81 6.99 1.83
C ALA A 17 -2.02 6.16 2.26
N LEU A 18 -2.22 4.99 1.64
CA LEU A 18 -3.29 4.05 2.02
C LEU A 18 -3.07 3.47 3.42
N GLY A 19 -1.85 3.11 3.79
CA GLY A 19 -1.52 2.64 5.15
C GLY A 19 -1.81 3.70 6.23
N ALA A 20 -1.44 4.97 5.97
CA ALA A 20 -1.77 6.08 6.84
C ALA A 20 -3.29 6.29 6.95
N PHE A 21 -4.01 6.24 5.83
CA PHE A 21 -5.47 6.33 5.80
C PHE A 21 -6.14 5.20 6.60
N GLY A 22 -5.67 3.96 6.46
CA GLY A 22 -6.17 2.80 7.21
C GLY A 22 -6.02 2.97 8.72
N SER A 23 -4.83 3.34 9.17
CA SER A 23 -4.49 3.48 10.59
C SER A 23 -5.19 4.66 11.28
N HIS A 24 -5.37 5.79 10.58
CA HIS A 24 -5.89 7.02 11.17
C HIS A 24 -7.40 7.20 10.93
N ALA A 25 -7.87 7.02 9.70
CA ALA A 25 -9.24 7.36 9.31
C ALA A 25 -10.19 6.17 9.29
N LEU A 26 -9.67 4.96 9.04
CA LEU A 26 -10.49 3.78 8.79
C LEU A 26 -10.70 2.91 10.04
N ARG A 27 -9.74 2.95 10.99
CA ARG A 27 -9.76 2.16 12.23
C ARG A 27 -10.99 2.41 13.12
N SER A 28 -11.55 3.62 13.11
CA SER A 28 -12.77 3.97 13.86
C SER A 28 -14.07 3.74 13.07
N LYS A 29 -13.97 3.40 11.78
CA LYS A 29 -15.12 3.28 10.86
C LYS A 29 -15.41 1.84 10.44
N LEU A 30 -14.45 0.94 10.59
CA LEU A 30 -14.55 -0.46 10.17
C LEU A 30 -14.39 -1.42 11.34
N THR A 31 -14.91 -2.62 11.17
CA THR A 31 -14.63 -3.74 12.09
C THR A 31 -13.16 -4.13 12.00
N SER A 32 -12.62 -4.72 13.08
CA SER A 32 -11.23 -5.17 13.14
C SER A 32 -10.86 -6.12 11.99
N GLU A 33 -11.78 -7.00 11.60
CA GLU A 33 -11.61 -7.90 10.46
C GLU A 33 -11.46 -7.14 9.14
N ARG A 34 -12.30 -6.12 8.90
CA ARG A 34 -12.22 -5.29 7.69
C ARG A 34 -10.97 -4.43 7.66
N VAL A 35 -10.50 -3.94 8.81
CA VAL A 35 -9.20 -3.26 8.93
C VAL A 35 -8.07 -4.21 8.57
N ALA A 36 -8.07 -5.45 9.09
CA ALA A 36 -7.05 -6.45 8.77
C ALA A 36 -7.03 -6.83 7.27
N THR A 37 -8.21 -6.93 6.64
CA THR A 37 -8.32 -7.16 5.19
C THR A 37 -7.75 -5.98 4.40
N PHE A 38 -8.06 -4.74 4.80
CA PHE A 38 -7.49 -3.54 4.19
C PHE A 38 -5.96 -3.51 4.31
N GLU A 39 -5.41 -3.76 5.50
CA GLU A 39 -3.96 -3.83 5.74
C GLU A 39 -3.29 -4.91 4.90
N THR A 40 -3.94 -6.06 4.70
CA THR A 40 -3.44 -7.12 3.81
C THR A 40 -3.34 -6.65 2.36
N GLY A 41 -4.34 -5.93 1.86
CA GLY A 41 -4.31 -5.32 0.53
C GLY A 41 -3.18 -4.30 0.38
N VAL A 42 -3.01 -3.40 1.35
CA VAL A 42 -1.90 -2.43 1.36
C VAL A 42 -0.54 -3.14 1.37
N ARG A 43 -0.39 -4.21 2.15
CA ARG A 43 0.84 -5.02 2.18
C ARG A 43 1.13 -5.67 0.82
N TYR A 44 0.13 -6.20 0.13
CA TYR A 44 0.32 -6.73 -1.22
C TYR A 44 0.74 -5.64 -2.21
N GLN A 45 0.14 -4.45 -2.15
CA GLN A 45 0.58 -3.33 -2.98
C GLN A 45 2.04 -2.96 -2.72
N MET A 46 2.47 -2.91 -1.45
CA MET A 46 3.86 -2.62 -1.10
C MET A 46 4.84 -3.65 -1.66
N TRP A 47 4.47 -4.94 -1.65
CA TRP A 47 5.29 -5.98 -2.30
C TRP A 47 5.43 -5.77 -3.80
N HIS A 48 4.35 -5.40 -4.50
CA HIS A 48 4.41 -5.11 -5.93
C HIS A 48 5.22 -3.84 -6.22
N ALA A 49 5.08 -2.80 -5.38
CA ALA A 49 5.86 -1.58 -5.50
C ALA A 49 7.38 -1.87 -5.38
N LEU A 50 7.76 -2.72 -4.40
CA LEU A 50 9.14 -3.16 -4.23
C LEU A 50 9.61 -4.02 -5.41
N ALA A 51 8.78 -4.94 -5.90
CA ALA A 51 9.11 -5.79 -7.04
C ALA A 51 9.46 -4.97 -8.31
N LEU A 52 8.76 -3.85 -8.54
CA LEU A 52 9.04 -2.96 -9.68
C LEU A 52 10.43 -2.32 -9.65
N PHE A 53 11.10 -2.25 -8.51
CA PHE A 53 12.49 -1.74 -8.45
C PHE A 53 13.53 -2.77 -8.90
N VAL A 54 13.15 -4.06 -8.95
CA VAL A 54 14.06 -5.18 -9.16
C VAL A 54 13.86 -5.87 -10.53
N VAL A 55 12.91 -5.38 -11.32
CA VAL A 55 12.61 -5.82 -12.70
C VAL A 55 13.18 -4.82 -13.70
#